data_AF-A0A5K0XRG6-F1
#
_entry.id   AF-A0A5K0XRG6-F1
#
_cell.length_a   1.000
_cell.length_b   1.000
_cell.length_c   1.000
_cell.angle_alpha   90.00
_cell.angle_beta   90.00
_cell.angle_gamma   90.00
#
_symmetry.space_group_name_H-M   'P 1'
#
loop_
_entity.id
_entity.type
_entity.pdbx_description
1 polymer ?
#
loop_
_entity_poly.entity_id
_entity_poly.type
_entity_poly.pdbx_seq_one_letter_code
_entity_poly.pdbx_strand_id
1 'polypeptide(L)' 'MGGKGANLAEMASIGLSVPPGLTISTEACQEYQENGKKLPEGLWDEVMEGLQTIEMDMGASLGDPVKPLLLSVRSGAA' A
#
# COMPACT_ATOMS: atom_id res chain seq x y z
N MET A 1 2.72 4.07 -10.99
CA MET A 1 3.26 2.95 -10.16
C MET A 1 4.76 2.81 -10.41
N GLY A 2 5.59 2.73 -9.36
CA GLY A 2 7.04 2.49 -9.52
C GLY A 2 7.38 1.03 -9.84
N GLY A 3 8.60 0.75 -10.32
CA GLY A 3 9.00 -0.58 -10.82
C GLY A 3 8.87 -1.73 -9.81
N LYS A 4 9.06 -1.47 -8.52
CA LYS A 4 8.84 -2.49 -7.46
C LYS A 4 7.36 -2.84 -7.29
N GLY A 5 6.49 -1.83 -7.32
CA GLY A 5 5.04 -2.03 -7.21
C GLY A 5 4.51 -2.79 -8.43
N ALA A 6 5.01 -2.44 -9.62
CA ALA A 6 4.67 -3.12 -10.86
C ALA A 6 5.04 -4.61 -10.80
N ASN A 7 6.27 -4.94 -10.39
CA ASN A 7 6.69 -6.33 -10.27
C ASN A 7 5.89 -7.10 -9.21
N LEU A 8 5.54 -6.49 -8.07
CA LEU A 8 4.70 -7.12 -7.05
C LEU A 8 3.30 -7.42 -7.58
N ALA A 9 2.69 -6.48 -8.30
CA ALA A 9 1.40 -6.67 -8.93
C ALA A 9 1.44 -7.77 -10.00
N GLU A 10 2.50 -7.80 -10.83
CA GLU A 10 2.70 -8.85 -11.82
C GLU A 10 2.84 -10.22 -11.17
N MET A 11 3.72 -10.37 -10.18
CA MET A 11 3.91 -11.62 -9.44
C MET A 11 2.60 -12.12 -8.81
N ALA A 12 1.81 -11.24 -8.20
CA ALA A 12 0.50 -11.59 -7.66
C ALA A 12 -0.48 -12.02 -8.76
N SER A 13 -0.51 -11.32 -9.90
CA SER A 13 -1.42 -11.61 -11.02
C SER A 13 -1.17 -12.97 -11.69
N ILE A 14 0.08 -13.44 -11.69
CA ILE A 14 0.47 -14.76 -12.22
C ILE A 14 0.37 -15.88 -11.17
N GLY A 15 -0.16 -15.58 -9.98
CA GLY A 15 -0.44 -16.56 -8.93
C GLY A 15 0.78 -16.97 -8.10
N LEU A 16 1.87 -16.21 -8.13
CA LEU A 16 2.95 -16.42 -7.16
C LEU A 16 2.48 -16.00 -5.77
N SER A 17 2.89 -16.75 -4.75
CA SER A 17 2.59 -16.41 -3.36
C SER A 17 3.37 -15.16 -2.93
N VAL A 18 2.74 -14.01 -3.10
CA VAL A 18 3.21 -12.71 -2.63
C VAL A 18 2.32 -12.29 -1.45
N PRO A 19 2.88 -11.84 -0.31
CA PRO A 19 2.07 -11.28 0.77
C PRO A 19 1.20 -10.10 0.28
N PRO A 20 -0.05 -9.98 0.74
CA PRO A 20 -0.93 -8.88 0.35
C PRO A 20 -0.33 -7.54 0.75
N GLY A 21 -0.61 -6.51 -0.05
CA GLY A 21 -0.09 -5.17 0.12
C GLY A 21 -0.75 -4.18 -0.82
N LEU A 22 -0.39 -2.91 -0.68
CA LEU A 22 -0.83 -1.82 -1.55
C LEU A 22 0.37 -1.00 -2.04
N THR A 23 0.20 -0.30 -3.16
CA THR A 23 1.19 0.63 -3.69
C THR A 23 0.57 2.01 -3.83
N ILE A 24 1.10 2.99 -3.10
CA ILE A 24 0.77 4.40 -3.31
C ILE A 24 1.41 4.86 -4.62
N SER A 25 0.61 5.48 -5.48
CA SER A 25 1.01 5.84 -6.83
C SER A 25 2.12 6.90 -6.86
N THR A 26 2.83 6.97 -7.99
CA THR A 26 3.86 8.00 -8.21
C THR A 26 3.22 9.38 -8.39
N GLU A 27 2.00 9.40 -8.91
CA GLU A 27 1.13 10.55 -9.10
C GLU A 27 0.73 11.16 -7.74
N ALA A 28 0.34 10.34 -6.76
CA ALA A 28 0.04 10.80 -5.40
C ALA A 28 1.28 11.41 -4.71
N CYS A 29 2.49 10.90 -5.01
CA CYS A 29 3.73 11.50 -4.54
C CYS A 29 4.02 12.86 -5.20
N GLN A 30 3.75 12.99 -6.50
CA GLN A 30 3.85 14.27 -7.20
C GLN A 30 2.89 15.31 -6.61
N GLU A 31 1.62 14.94 -6.45
CA GLU A 31 0.61 15.84 -5.89
C GLU A 31 0.93 16.26 -4.44
N TYR A 32 1.44 15.34 -3.62
CA TYR A 32 1.95 15.67 -2.29
C TYR A 32 3.01 16.78 -2.31
N GLN A 33 3.94 16.74 -3.28
CA GLN A 33 4.98 17.74 -3.43
C GLN A 33 4.42 19.08 -3.91
N GLU A 34 3.49 19.06 -4.87
CA GLU A 34 2.82 20.25 -5.41
C GLU A 34 1.93 20.94 -4.37
N ASN A 35 1.28 20.16 -3.50
CA ASN A 35 0.44 20.65 -2.39
C ASN A 35 1.24 21.16 -1.18
N GLY A 36 2.55 21.36 -1.33
CA GLY A 36 3.41 21.87 -0.26
C GLY A 36 3.64 20.85 0.86
N LYS A 37 3.85 19.57 0.49
CA LYS A 37 4.06 18.44 1.40
C LYS A 37 2.84 18.14 2.26
N LYS A 38 1.65 18.30 1.68
CA LYS A 38 0.37 17.89 2.28
C LYS A 38 -0.19 16.74 1.49
N LEU A 39 -0.76 15.77 2.19
CA LEU A 39 -1.44 14.66 1.53
C LEU A 39 -2.59 15.21 0.67
N PRO A 40 -2.73 14.72 -0.59
CA PRO A 40 -3.93 14.92 -1.39
C PRO A 40 -5.21 14.60 -0.61
N GLU A 41 -6.28 15.30 -0.95
CA GLU A 41 -7.60 15.01 -0.38
C GLU A 41 -8.02 13.58 -0.76
N GLY A 42 -8.59 12.84 0.20
CA GLY A 42 -9.04 11.46 -0.01
C GLY A 42 -7.94 10.38 -0.03
N LEU A 43 -6.67 10.73 -0.25
CA LEU A 43 -5.58 9.74 -0.31
C LEU A 43 -5.48 8.90 0.97
N TRP A 44 -5.70 9.53 2.14
CA TRP A 44 -5.65 8.80 3.41
C TRP A 44 -6.78 7.78 3.52
N ASP A 45 -7.97 8.10 3.05
CA ASP A 45 -9.12 7.20 3.08
C ASP A 45 -8.88 6.00 2.15
N GLU A 46 -8.34 6.22 0.95
CA GLU A 46 -7.92 5.14 0.04
C GLU A 46 -6.87 4.21 0.65
N VAL A 47 -5.89 4.77 1.37
CA VAL A 47 -4.88 3.97 2.09
C VAL A 47 -5.53 3.12 3.17
N MET A 48 -6.53 3.66 3.88
CA MET A 48 -7.26 2.91 4.91
C MET A 48 -8.14 1.81 4.31
N GLU A 49 -8.78 2.03 3.17
CA GLU A 49 -9.53 1.00 2.44
C GLU A 49 -8.61 -0.14 1.97
N GLY A 50 -7.44 0.20 1.44
CA GLY A 50 -6.43 -0.80 1.08
C GLY A 50 -5.90 -1.57 2.30
N LEU A 51 -5.69 -0.90 3.43
CA LEU A 51 -5.29 -1.54 4.67
C LEU A 51 -6.34 -2.53 5.17
N GLN A 52 -7.62 -2.16 5.14
CA GLN A 52 -8.71 -3.08 5.52
C GLN A 52 -8.73 -4.35 4.66
N THR A 53 -8.47 -4.21 3.36
CA THR A 53 -8.36 -5.37 2.46
C THR A 53 -7.21 -6.29 2.88
N ILE A 54 -6.04 -5.72 3.20
CA ILE A 54 -4.87 -6.48 3.69
C ILE A 54 -5.19 -7.18 5.02
N GLU A 55 -5.86 -6.50 5.95
CA GLU A 55 -6.27 -7.07 7.24
C GLU A 55 -7.21 -8.27 7.08
N MET A 56 -8.17 -8.17 6.15
CA MET A 56 -9.09 -9.27 5.82
C MET A 56 -8.34 -10.47 5.23
N ASP A 57 -7.45 -10.24 4.27
CA ASP A 57 -6.67 -11.31 3.61
C ASP A 57 -5.70 -12.00 4.57
N MET A 58 -5.12 -11.25 5.51
CA MET A 58 -4.18 -11.77 6.51
C MET A 58 -4.88 -12.36 7.75
N GLY A 59 -6.15 -12.03 7.97
CA GLY A 59 -6.87 -12.39 9.20
C GLY A 59 -6.26 -11.80 10.48
N ALA A 60 -5.63 -10.63 10.36
CA ALA A 60 -4.89 -9.92 11.40
C ALA A 60 -5.13 -8.41 11.28
N SER A 61 -5.00 -7.65 12.38
CA SER A 61 -5.28 -6.21 12.39
C SER A 61 -4.10 -5.39 12.90
N LEU A 62 -3.92 -4.20 12.35
CA LEU A 62 -2.88 -3.27 12.77
C LEU A 62 -3.21 -2.75 14.17
N GLY A 63 -2.32 -3.00 15.12
CA GLY A 63 -2.50 -2.60 16.52
C GLY A 63 -3.26 -3.61 17.39
N ASP A 64 -3.70 -4.76 16.86
CA ASP A 64 -4.25 -5.84 17.67
C ASP A 64 -3.11 -6.63 18.35
N PRO A 65 -3.02 -6.66 19.70
CA PRO A 65 -1.99 -7.42 20.40
C PRO A 65 -2.18 -8.95 20.33
N VAL A 66 -3.38 -9.43 19.97
CA VAL A 66 -3.71 -10.86 19.87
C VAL A 66 -3.42 -11.40 18.47
N LYS A 67 -3.82 -10.67 17.43
CA LYS A 67 -3.53 -10.99 16.02
C LYS A 67 -2.88 -9.80 15.30
N PRO A 68 -1.59 -9.53 15.58
CA PRO A 68 -0.93 -8.34 15.06
C PRO A 68 -0.65 -8.43 13.56
N LEU A 69 -1.09 -7.42 12.81
CA LEU A 69 -0.60 -7.16 11.47
C LEU A 69 0.63 -6.24 11.54
N LEU A 70 1.76 -6.69 10.97
CA LEU A 70 2.96 -5.89 10.81
C LEU A 70 3.15 -5.54 9.34
N LEU A 71 3.58 -4.30 9.07
CA LEU A 71 3.74 -3.78 7.72
C LEU A 71 5.20 -3.47 7.43
N SER A 72 5.61 -3.71 6.17
CA SER A 72 6.88 -3.21 5.64
C SER A 72 6.62 -2.08 4.66
N VAL A 73 7.22 -0.91 4.89
CA VAL A 73 7.11 0.23 3.97
C VAL A 73 8.37 0.32 3.13
N ARG A 74 8.22 0.30 1.80
CA ARG A 74 9.35 0.30 0.85
C ARG A 74 9.16 1.39 -0.18
N SER A 75 10.18 2.22 -0.39
CA SER A 75 10.18 3.18 -1.49
C SER A 75 10.34 2.47 -2.85
N GLY A 76 9.64 3.00 -3.85
CA GLY A 76 9.73 2.59 -5.24
C GLY A 76 9.56 3.80 -6.15
N ALA A 77 10.49 3.99 -7.08
CA ALA A 77 10.40 4.99 -8.14
C ALA A 77 9.96 4.32 -9.46
N ALA A 78 9.48 5.14 -10.40
CA ALA A 78 9.32 4.74 -11.79
C ALA A 78 10.70 4.51 -12.44
#